data_AF-A0A836UFS4-F1
#
_entry.id   AF-A0A836UFS4-F1
#
_cell.length_a   1.000
_cell.length_b   1.000
_cell.length_c   1.000
_cell.angle_alpha   90.00
_cell.angle_beta   90.00
_cell.angle_gamma   90.00
#
_symmetry.space_group_name_H-M   'P 1'
#
loop_
_entity.id
_entity.type
_entity.pdbx_description
1 polymer ?
#
loop_
_entity_poly.entity_id
_entity_poly.type
_entity_poly.pdbx_seq_one_letter_code
_entity_poly.pdbx_strand_id
1 'polypeptide(L)'
;AAKFLTATADIVPNWMDATPDPSVTIGKMCETFMVEMVIRGYLTGHAWREYKAGKRILCGVAMPDGMVENQKFDTPLITPTTKEDVGHDEDISREEILAQGIVAEADYIQLEEYTRALFQRGTEIAAAKGLILVDTKYEFGKDKNGVITLIDEIHTPDSSRYFYLEGYEEKIANGTPQKQLSKEFVRQWLIENGFQGKEGQSIPDMSEEYCNSVSERYIELYEHITGDKFVKEDVSDVINRVEKNVLNYLAQ
;
A
#
# COMPACT_ATOMS: atom_id res chain seq x y z
N ALA A 1 -4.40 -7.17 -5.34
CA ALA A 1 -5.53 -6.83 -4.45
C ALA A 1 -6.44 -8.02 -4.15
N ALA A 2 -7.22 -8.54 -5.12
CA ALA A 2 -8.30 -9.50 -4.89
C ALA A 2 -7.95 -10.70 -3.98
N LYS A 3 -6.82 -11.38 -4.23
CA LYS A 3 -6.37 -12.49 -3.39
C LYS A 3 -6.17 -12.11 -1.93
N PHE A 4 -5.60 -10.95 -1.66
CA PHE A 4 -5.34 -10.48 -0.31
C PHE A 4 -6.62 -10.04 0.39
N LEU A 5 -7.54 -9.39 -0.33
CA LEU A 5 -8.88 -9.08 0.18
C LEU A 5 -9.61 -10.37 0.59
N THR A 6 -9.57 -11.42 -0.23
CA THR A 6 -10.13 -12.74 0.13
C THR A 6 -9.41 -13.36 1.32
N ALA A 7 -8.07 -13.33 1.35
CA ALA A 7 -7.26 -13.95 2.40
C ALA A 7 -7.33 -13.24 3.77
N THR A 8 -7.98 -12.08 3.83
CA THR A 8 -8.15 -11.27 5.05
C THR A 8 -9.62 -11.01 5.39
N ALA A 9 -10.55 -11.60 4.64
CA ALA A 9 -11.99 -11.41 4.86
C ALA A 9 -12.48 -11.95 6.22
N ASP A 10 -11.71 -12.81 6.88
CA ASP A 10 -11.97 -13.28 8.24
C ASP A 10 -11.63 -12.24 9.33
N ILE A 11 -10.82 -11.23 8.99
CA ILE A 11 -10.38 -10.17 9.91
C ILE A 11 -11.35 -8.99 9.85
N VAL A 12 -11.67 -8.54 8.64
CA VAL A 12 -12.52 -7.37 8.37
C VAL A 12 -13.31 -7.64 7.09
N PRO A 13 -14.60 -7.28 7.03
CA PRO A 13 -15.32 -7.32 5.76
C PRO A 13 -14.63 -6.37 4.76
N ASN A 14 -14.62 -6.74 3.49
CA ASN A 14 -14.08 -5.88 2.45
C ASN A 14 -15.12 -5.57 1.37
N TRP A 15 -14.79 -4.58 0.56
CA TRP A 15 -15.67 -4.03 -0.47
C TRP A 15 -15.85 -4.96 -1.67
N MET A 16 -14.89 -5.83 -1.96
CA MET A 16 -14.87 -6.64 -3.18
C MET A 16 -15.96 -7.70 -3.16
N ASP A 17 -16.78 -7.71 -4.21
CA ASP A 17 -17.77 -8.76 -4.47
C ASP A 17 -17.30 -9.73 -5.56
N ALA A 18 -16.74 -9.21 -6.67
CA ALA A 18 -16.30 -10.04 -7.80
C ALA A 18 -15.21 -9.37 -8.65
N THR A 19 -14.50 -10.19 -9.44
CA THR A 19 -13.52 -9.74 -10.44
C THR A 19 -13.87 -10.34 -11.82
N PRO A 20 -14.85 -9.79 -12.54
CA PRO A 20 -15.33 -10.36 -13.80
C PRO A 20 -14.33 -10.25 -14.95
N ASP A 21 -13.34 -9.36 -14.85
CA ASP A 21 -12.22 -9.19 -15.78
C ASP A 21 -10.92 -9.07 -14.97
N PRO A 22 -9.76 -9.51 -15.49
CA PRO A 22 -8.47 -9.33 -14.82
C PRO A 22 -8.14 -7.86 -14.49
N SER A 23 -8.73 -6.90 -15.19
CA SER A 23 -8.56 -5.45 -14.99
C SER A 23 -9.73 -4.78 -14.29
N VAL A 24 -10.75 -5.52 -13.82
CA VAL A 24 -11.94 -4.94 -13.17
C VAL A 24 -12.30 -5.69 -11.89
N THR A 25 -12.55 -4.91 -10.83
CA THR A 25 -13.16 -5.39 -9.59
C THR A 25 -14.49 -4.67 -9.38
N ILE A 26 -15.54 -5.42 -9.07
CA ILE A 26 -16.86 -4.92 -8.69
C ILE A 26 -17.02 -5.12 -7.19
N GLY A 27 -17.60 -4.13 -6.53
CA GLY A 27 -17.83 -4.21 -5.10
C GLY A 27 -18.78 -3.15 -4.56
N LYS A 28 -18.87 -3.13 -3.24
CA LYS A 28 -19.77 -2.29 -2.46
C LYS A 28 -19.25 -0.85 -2.43
N MET A 29 -20.15 0.09 -2.67
CA MET A 29 -19.89 1.49 -2.36
C MET A 29 -19.86 1.68 -0.85
N CYS A 30 -18.82 2.34 -0.35
CA CYS A 30 -18.62 2.68 1.05
C CYS A 30 -18.40 4.18 1.19
N GLU A 31 -18.81 4.75 2.32
CA GLU A 31 -18.47 6.12 2.72
C GLU A 31 -17.06 6.10 3.32
N THR A 32 -16.08 6.62 2.60
CA THR A 32 -14.66 6.58 2.95
C THR A 32 -14.36 7.39 4.21
N PHE A 33 -13.55 6.83 5.11
CA PHE A 33 -12.90 7.64 6.15
C PHE A 33 -11.78 8.45 5.50
N MET A 34 -11.75 9.76 5.76
CA MET A 34 -10.76 10.69 5.18
C MET A 34 -9.39 10.60 5.85
N VAL A 35 -8.95 9.37 6.14
CA VAL A 35 -7.65 9.04 6.73
C VAL A 35 -7.12 7.76 6.09
N GLU A 36 -5.84 7.75 5.75
CA GLU A 36 -5.13 6.57 5.32
C GLU A 36 -4.35 5.97 6.49
N MET A 37 -4.62 4.71 6.81
CA MET A 37 -3.98 4.01 7.91
C MET A 37 -2.68 3.38 7.43
N VAL A 38 -1.61 4.18 7.41
CA VAL A 38 -0.26 3.69 7.11
C VAL A 38 0.33 3.02 8.34
N ILE A 39 0.82 1.79 8.19
CA ILE A 39 1.49 1.02 9.25
C ILE A 39 2.87 0.57 8.79
N ARG A 40 3.86 0.74 9.66
CA ARG A 40 5.28 0.56 9.37
C ARG A 40 5.88 -0.47 10.32
N GLY A 41 6.37 -1.58 9.77
CA GLY A 41 7.17 -2.56 10.52
C GLY A 41 8.65 -2.20 10.60
N TYR A 42 9.13 -1.30 9.74
CA TYR A 42 10.55 -1.00 9.56
C TYR A 42 10.78 0.49 9.30
N LEU A 43 11.93 1.00 9.73
CA LEU A 43 12.33 2.40 9.57
C LEU A 43 12.88 2.66 8.16
N THR A 44 11.99 2.89 7.20
CA THR A 44 12.35 3.16 5.81
C THR A 44 11.60 4.35 5.21
N GLY A 45 11.91 4.69 3.96
CA GLY A 45 11.15 5.66 3.17
C GLY A 45 11.00 7.00 3.87
N HIS A 46 9.75 7.48 3.96
CA HIS A 46 9.43 8.74 4.62
C HIS A 46 9.88 8.78 6.09
N ALA A 47 9.59 7.72 6.86
CA ALA A 47 9.97 7.65 8.26
C ALA A 47 11.49 7.75 8.45
N TRP A 48 12.27 7.09 7.60
CA TRP A 48 13.73 7.20 7.63
C TRP A 48 14.22 8.62 7.29
N ARG A 49 13.63 9.29 6.29
CA ARG A 49 14.01 10.67 5.93
C ARG A 49 13.83 11.63 7.11
N GLU A 50 12.69 11.56 7.78
CA GLU A 50 12.40 12.37 8.96
C GLU A 50 13.32 12.01 10.13
N TYR A 51 13.56 10.72 10.36
CA TYR A 51 14.46 10.24 11.41
C TYR A 51 15.91 10.72 11.21
N LYS A 52 16.40 10.63 9.96
CA LYS A 52 17.72 11.11 9.54
C LYS A 52 17.84 12.64 9.64
N ALA A 53 16.73 13.36 9.47
CA ALA A 53 16.66 14.81 9.71
C ALA A 53 16.64 15.18 11.21
N GLY A 54 16.68 14.19 12.11
CA GLY A 54 16.75 14.39 13.56
C GLY A 54 15.40 14.32 14.26
N LYS A 55 14.29 14.09 13.54
CA LYS A 55 12.99 13.88 14.19
C LYS A 55 12.95 12.53 14.88
N ARG A 56 12.22 12.45 15.99
CA ARG A 56 11.96 11.21 16.75
C ARG A 56 10.48 10.95 16.98
N ILE A 57 9.63 11.79 16.40
CA ILE A 57 8.18 11.64 16.45
C ILE A 57 7.68 11.76 15.01
N LEU A 58 6.83 10.82 14.60
CA LEU A 58 6.15 10.81 13.30
C LEU A 58 4.67 10.54 13.55
N CYS A 59 3.79 11.42 13.07
CA CYS A 59 2.34 11.33 13.31
C CYS A 59 1.97 11.16 14.80
N GLY A 60 2.67 11.86 15.70
CA GLY A 60 2.48 11.74 17.16
C GLY A 60 3.11 10.49 17.81
N VAL A 61 3.65 9.56 17.01
CA VAL A 61 4.24 8.31 17.50
C VAL A 61 5.77 8.41 17.59
N ALA A 62 6.33 8.00 18.73
CA ALA A 62 7.77 8.01 18.95
C ALA A 62 8.49 6.91 18.14
N MET A 63 9.59 7.29 17.50
CA MET A 63 10.55 6.38 16.88
C MET A 63 11.73 6.16 17.84
N PRO A 64 12.12 4.91 18.13
CA PRO A 64 13.25 4.63 19.03
C PRO A 64 14.56 5.29 18.60
N ASP A 65 15.37 5.72 19.56
CA ASP A 65 16.70 6.25 19.30
C ASP A 65 17.70 5.18 18.86
N GLY A 66 18.78 5.61 18.20
CA GLY A 66 19.88 4.75 17.79
C GLY A 66 19.56 3.81 16.61
N MET A 67 18.37 3.89 16.03
CA MET A 67 17.99 3.08 14.87
C MET A 67 18.77 3.44 13.60
N VAL A 68 18.94 2.44 12.74
CA VAL A 68 19.53 2.56 11.39
C VAL A 68 18.48 2.37 10.29
N GLU A 69 18.82 2.77 9.05
CA GLU A 69 17.93 2.63 7.90
C GLU A 69 17.50 1.17 7.69
N ASN A 70 16.22 0.97 7.40
CA ASN A 70 15.55 -0.31 7.19
C ASN A 70 15.50 -1.23 8.42
N GLN A 71 15.89 -0.77 9.60
CA GLN A 71 15.79 -1.56 10.82
C GLN A 71 14.32 -1.80 11.21
N LYS A 72 14.02 -3.03 11.65
CA LYS A 72 12.70 -3.43 12.16
C LYS A 72 12.38 -2.69 13.46
N PHE A 73 11.14 -2.22 13.61
CA PHE A 73 10.61 -1.74 14.89
C PHE A 73 10.19 -2.91 15.78
N ASP A 74 10.33 -2.76 17.10
CA ASP A 74 9.85 -3.76 18.07
C ASP A 74 8.33 -3.97 17.97
N THR A 75 7.60 -2.89 17.71
CA THR A 75 6.17 -2.92 17.44
C THR A 75 5.88 -2.03 16.22
N PRO A 76 5.09 -2.49 15.24
CA PRO A 76 4.74 -1.68 14.09
C PRO A 76 4.07 -0.36 14.49
N LEU A 77 4.51 0.73 13.85
CA LEU A 77 4.02 2.08 14.10
C LEU A 77 2.89 2.40 13.12
N ILE A 78 1.76 2.88 13.62
CA ILE A 78 0.69 3.46 12.78
C ILE A 78 1.00 4.94 12.65
N THR A 79 1.14 5.44 11.43
CA THR A 79 1.52 6.82 11.12
C THR A 79 0.57 7.36 10.05
N PRO A 80 -0.68 7.70 10.42
CA PRO A 80 -1.72 7.97 9.44
C PRO A 80 -1.44 9.26 8.67
N THR A 81 -2.08 9.36 7.50
CA THR A 81 -2.10 10.55 6.67
C THR A 81 -3.53 11.01 6.39
N THR A 82 -3.76 12.31 6.20
CA THR A 82 -5.04 12.79 5.67
C THR A 82 -5.20 12.33 4.23
N LYS A 83 -6.44 12.17 3.79
CA LYS A 83 -6.78 11.93 2.39
C LYS A 83 -7.31 13.23 1.78
N GLU A 84 -6.56 13.84 0.88
CA GLU A 84 -6.96 15.10 0.24
C GLU A 84 -7.40 14.87 -1.21
N ASP A 85 -8.53 15.46 -1.61
CA ASP A 85 -9.04 15.35 -2.99
C ASP A 85 -8.13 16.07 -4.01
N VAL A 86 -7.41 17.11 -3.55
CA VAL A 86 -6.49 17.92 -4.35
C VAL A 86 -5.30 18.30 -3.47
N GLY A 87 -4.13 17.71 -3.72
CA GLY A 87 -2.93 17.99 -2.95
C GLY A 87 -2.09 16.74 -2.73
N HIS A 88 -1.23 16.77 -1.71
CA HIS A 88 -0.50 15.60 -1.22
C HIS A 88 -1.05 15.23 0.15
N ASP A 89 -1.15 13.94 0.43
CA ASP A 89 -1.53 13.44 1.75
C ASP A 89 -0.54 13.96 2.82
N GLU A 90 -1.06 14.45 3.95
CA GLU A 90 -0.25 15.03 5.02
C GLU A 90 -0.19 14.11 6.24
N ASP A 91 0.98 14.00 6.88
CA ASP A 91 1.14 13.30 8.15
C ASP A 91 0.21 13.91 9.22
N ILE A 92 -0.61 13.10 9.88
CA ILE A 92 -1.53 13.55 10.94
C ILE A 92 -1.46 12.61 12.14
N SER A 93 -1.52 13.14 13.36
CA SER A 93 -1.58 12.31 14.57
C SER A 93 -2.98 11.80 14.87
N ARG A 94 -3.06 10.70 15.64
CA ARG A 94 -4.33 10.21 16.22
C ARG A 94 -5.07 11.34 16.93
N GLU A 95 -4.37 12.08 17.77
CA GLU A 95 -4.93 13.16 18.58
C GLU A 95 -5.54 14.26 17.70
N GLU A 96 -4.88 14.61 16.59
CA GLU A 96 -5.39 15.59 15.63
C GLU A 96 -6.59 15.05 14.85
N ILE A 97 -6.58 13.78 14.41
CA ILE A 97 -7.72 13.14 13.74
C ILE A 97 -8.98 13.25 14.61
N LEU A 98 -8.86 12.95 15.90
CA LEU A 98 -9.97 13.00 16.85
C LEU A 98 -10.39 14.44 17.16
N ALA A 99 -9.43 15.34 17.36
CA ALA A 99 -9.70 16.74 17.67
C ALA A 99 -10.41 17.48 16.52
N GLN A 100 -10.09 17.12 15.28
CA GLN A 100 -10.72 17.68 14.08
C GLN A 100 -12.05 17.00 13.73
N GLY A 101 -12.39 15.89 14.40
CA GLY A 101 -13.62 15.14 14.13
C GLY A 101 -13.61 14.40 12.78
N ILE A 102 -12.42 14.12 12.23
CA ILE A 102 -12.26 13.39 10.96
C ILE A 102 -12.77 11.95 11.11
N VAL A 103 -12.46 11.32 12.25
CA VAL A 103 -12.93 9.99 12.62
C VAL A 103 -13.38 10.04 14.08
N ALA A 104 -14.52 9.41 14.39
CA ALA A 104 -14.97 9.27 15.77
C ALA A 104 -14.04 8.31 16.56
N GLU A 105 -13.84 8.54 17.86
CA GLU A 105 -12.91 7.75 18.67
C GLU A 105 -13.19 6.24 18.62
N ALA A 106 -14.47 5.84 18.71
CA ALA A 106 -14.87 4.44 18.64
C ALA A 106 -14.50 3.79 17.29
N ASP A 107 -14.70 4.51 16.18
CA ASP A 107 -14.32 4.02 14.86
C ASP A 107 -12.79 3.94 14.74
N TYR A 108 -12.06 4.97 15.18
CA TYR A 108 -10.61 5.02 15.07
C TYR A 108 -9.92 3.87 15.83
N ILE A 109 -10.40 3.54 17.03
CA ILE A 109 -9.90 2.36 17.79
C ILE A 109 -10.04 1.09 16.95
N GLN A 110 -11.20 0.90 16.32
CA GLN A 110 -11.45 -0.26 15.47
C GLN A 110 -10.58 -0.25 14.19
N LEU A 111 -10.35 0.93 13.59
CA LEU A 111 -9.42 1.09 12.48
C LEU A 111 -7.98 0.68 12.85
N GLU A 112 -7.50 1.05 14.04
CA GLU A 112 -6.17 0.63 14.53
C GLU A 112 -6.09 -0.88 14.74
N GLU A 113 -7.11 -1.49 15.33
CA GLU A 113 -7.18 -2.94 15.53
C GLU A 113 -7.12 -3.69 14.19
N TYR A 114 -7.94 -3.30 13.22
CA TYR A 114 -7.92 -3.89 11.88
C TYR A 114 -6.60 -3.66 11.16
N THR A 115 -6.05 -2.44 11.23
CA THR A 115 -4.75 -2.10 10.62
C THR A 115 -3.64 -3.01 11.12
N ARG A 116 -3.57 -3.25 12.43
CA ARG A 116 -2.57 -4.14 13.04
C ARG A 116 -2.80 -5.60 12.65
N ALA A 117 -4.04 -6.07 12.71
CA ALA A 117 -4.38 -7.45 12.36
C ALA A 117 -4.09 -7.75 10.88
N LEU A 118 -4.45 -6.84 9.97
CA LEU A 118 -4.17 -6.95 8.54
C LEU A 118 -2.65 -6.93 8.28
N PHE A 119 -1.89 -6.07 8.95
CA PHE A 119 -0.45 -6.00 8.78
C PHE A 119 0.25 -7.27 9.28
N GLN A 120 -0.23 -7.83 10.38
CA GLN A 120 0.26 -9.10 10.90
C GLN A 120 0.00 -10.24 9.89
N ARG A 121 -1.23 -10.38 9.39
CA ARG A 121 -1.55 -11.40 8.36
C ARG A 121 -0.76 -11.18 7.07
N GLY A 122 -0.61 -9.93 6.62
CA GLY A 122 0.19 -9.58 5.46
C GLY A 122 1.67 -9.94 5.64
N THR A 123 2.21 -9.76 6.85
CA THR A 123 3.58 -10.15 7.22
C THR A 123 3.77 -11.66 7.14
N GLU A 124 2.82 -12.44 7.64
CA GLU A 124 2.84 -13.91 7.57
C GLU A 124 2.78 -14.41 6.13
N ILE A 125 1.91 -13.82 5.31
CA ILE A 125 1.79 -14.18 3.89
C ILE A 125 3.09 -13.83 3.14
N ALA A 126 3.67 -12.66 3.38
CA ALA A 126 4.93 -12.25 2.78
C ALA A 126 6.08 -13.20 3.17
N ALA A 127 6.18 -13.54 4.46
CA ALA A 127 7.21 -14.45 4.97
C ALA A 127 7.13 -15.84 4.32
N ALA A 128 5.92 -16.36 4.10
CA ALA A 128 5.70 -17.62 3.39
C ALA A 128 6.19 -17.61 1.92
N LYS A 129 6.42 -16.42 1.35
CA LYS A 129 6.98 -16.20 0.00
C LYS A 129 8.45 -15.75 0.01
N GLY A 130 9.11 -15.81 1.16
CA GLY A 130 10.50 -15.36 1.30
C GLY A 130 10.64 -13.84 1.22
N LEU A 131 9.58 -13.10 1.56
CA LEU A 131 9.53 -11.65 1.56
C LEU A 131 9.29 -11.11 2.98
N ILE A 132 9.59 -9.84 3.15
CA ILE A 132 9.28 -9.04 4.33
C ILE A 132 8.29 -7.97 3.91
N LEU A 133 7.13 -7.89 4.57
CA LEU A 133 6.24 -6.75 4.44
C LEU A 133 6.77 -5.61 5.32
N VAL A 134 7.21 -4.52 4.67
CA VAL A 134 8.00 -3.46 5.31
C VAL A 134 7.07 -2.38 5.89
N ASP A 135 6.20 -1.87 5.04
CA ASP A 135 5.11 -0.97 5.37
C ASP A 135 3.97 -1.16 4.37
N THR A 136 2.78 -0.72 4.75
CA THR A 136 1.60 -0.73 3.88
C THR A 136 0.61 0.35 4.31
N LYS A 137 -0.32 0.64 3.42
CA LYS A 137 -1.41 1.60 3.60
C LYS A 137 -2.74 0.89 3.47
N TYR A 138 -3.64 1.11 4.42
CA TYR A 138 -5.02 0.67 4.33
C TYR A 138 -5.97 1.85 4.26
N GLU A 139 -7.03 1.67 3.48
CA GLU A 139 -8.18 2.56 3.47
C GLU A 139 -9.41 1.83 3.98
N PHE A 140 -10.25 2.56 4.70
CA PHE A 140 -11.49 2.02 5.22
C PHE A 140 -12.65 2.95 4.87
N GLY A 141 -13.86 2.39 4.84
CA GLY A 141 -15.09 3.15 4.78
C GLY A 141 -16.21 2.46 5.54
N LYS A 142 -17.36 3.11 5.67
CA LYS A 142 -18.59 2.50 6.16
C LYS A 142 -19.46 2.02 5.02
N ASP A 143 -19.89 0.77 5.06
CA ASP A 143 -20.87 0.27 4.11
C ASP A 143 -22.27 0.87 4.37
N LYS A 144 -23.24 0.52 3.52
CA LYS A 144 -24.64 0.97 3.66
C LYS A 144 -25.31 0.63 5.00
N ASN A 145 -24.75 -0.30 5.77
CA ASN A 145 -25.24 -0.71 7.09
C ASN A 145 -24.46 -0.03 8.24
N GLY A 146 -23.51 0.84 7.92
CA GLY A 146 -22.64 1.51 8.88
C GLY A 146 -21.47 0.65 9.36
N VAL A 147 -21.17 -0.47 8.69
CA VAL A 147 -20.10 -1.39 9.09
C VAL A 147 -18.77 -0.94 8.49
N ILE A 148 -17.74 -0.82 9.33
CA ILE A 148 -16.37 -0.55 8.89
C ILE A 148 -15.90 -1.69 7.96
N THR A 149 -15.54 -1.30 6.75
CA THR A 149 -15.21 -2.18 5.64
C THR A 149 -13.86 -1.75 5.08
N LEU A 150 -12.99 -2.72 4.83
CA LEU A 150 -11.73 -2.49 4.12
C LEU A 150 -12.04 -2.17 2.66
N ILE A 151 -11.58 -1.01 2.19
CA ILE A 151 -11.75 -0.55 0.81
C ILE A 151 -10.39 -0.55 0.08
N ASP A 152 -10.39 -0.09 -1.17
CA ASP A 152 -9.18 0.03 -2.00
C ASP A 152 -8.43 -1.31 -2.19
N GLU A 153 -7.17 -1.27 -2.62
CA GLU A 153 -6.24 -2.38 -2.69
C GLU A 153 -5.44 -2.55 -1.40
N ILE A 154 -5.00 -3.79 -1.15
CA ILE A 154 -4.07 -4.12 -0.05
C ILE A 154 -2.95 -5.02 -0.51
N HIS A 155 -1.79 -4.91 0.17
CA HIS A 155 -0.63 -5.79 0.01
C HIS A 155 -0.13 -5.89 -1.44
N THR A 156 -0.30 -4.81 -2.20
CA THR A 156 0.20 -4.67 -3.57
C THR A 156 1.52 -3.87 -3.57
N PRO A 157 2.32 -3.92 -4.66
CA PRO A 157 3.53 -3.10 -4.76
C PRO A 157 3.30 -1.59 -4.75
N ASP A 158 2.04 -1.16 -4.96
CA ASP A 158 1.64 0.25 -4.96
C ASP A 158 1.23 0.74 -3.59
N SER A 159 0.53 -0.10 -2.82
CA SER A 159 0.13 0.17 -1.42
C SER A 159 1.20 -0.19 -0.40
N SER A 160 2.20 -0.98 -0.77
CA SER A 160 3.12 -1.63 0.17
C SER A 160 4.56 -1.69 -0.33
N ARG A 161 5.50 -1.73 0.62
CA ARG A 161 6.90 -2.04 0.35
C ARG A 161 7.22 -3.46 0.80
N TYR A 162 7.94 -4.19 -0.03
CA TYR A 162 8.49 -5.49 0.31
C TYR A 162 10.01 -5.49 0.23
N PHE A 163 10.68 -6.21 1.14
CA PHE A 163 12.07 -6.62 0.97
C PHE A 163 12.15 -8.12 0.72
N TYR A 164 13.24 -8.58 0.12
CA TYR A 164 13.58 -10.00 0.16
C TYR A 164 14.04 -10.37 1.57
N LEU A 165 13.56 -11.50 2.08
CA LEU A 165 13.98 -12.03 3.38
C LEU A 165 15.45 -12.49 3.34
N GLU A 166 15.84 -13.09 2.22
CA GLU A 166 17.22 -13.53 2.00
C GLU A 166 18.18 -12.33 1.98
N GLY A 167 19.20 -12.38 2.84
CA GLY A 167 20.23 -11.35 2.95
C GLY A 167 19.80 -10.07 3.68
N TYR A 168 18.56 -9.97 4.21
CA TYR A 168 18.09 -8.77 4.91
C TYR A 168 19.00 -8.39 6.09
N GLU A 169 19.26 -9.33 7.01
CA GLU A 169 20.09 -9.09 8.21
C GLU A 169 21.54 -8.73 7.87
N GLU A 170 22.13 -9.43 6.89
CA GLU A 170 23.48 -9.13 6.41
C GLU A 170 23.57 -7.72 5.83
N LYS A 171 22.55 -7.32 5.06
CA LYS A 171 22.50 -5.98 4.47
C LYS A 171 22.36 -4.89 5.52
N ILE A 172 21.58 -5.11 6.58
CA ILE A 172 21.50 -4.21 7.75
C ILE A 172 22.87 -4.11 8.43
N ALA A 173 23.50 -5.24 8.76
CA ALA A 173 24.78 -5.27 9.46
C ALA A 173 25.90 -4.56 8.67
N ASN A 174 25.86 -4.67 7.34
CA ASN A 174 26.84 -4.05 6.45
C ASN A 174 26.48 -2.62 6.01
N GLY A 175 25.31 -2.10 6.41
CA GLY A 175 24.84 -0.78 5.99
C GLY A 175 24.62 -0.65 4.47
N THR A 176 24.23 -1.74 3.81
CA THR A 176 24.01 -1.76 2.35
C THR A 176 22.52 -1.69 2.00
N PRO A 177 22.17 -1.15 0.80
CA PRO A 177 20.78 -1.02 0.40
C PRO A 177 20.03 -2.37 0.35
N GLN A 178 18.79 -2.35 0.84
CA GLN A 178 17.87 -3.48 0.74
C GLN A 178 17.41 -3.68 -0.71
N LYS A 179 17.25 -4.94 -1.11
CA LYS A 179 16.59 -5.25 -2.38
C LYS A 179 15.09 -5.16 -2.13
N GLN A 180 14.45 -4.15 -2.73
CA GLN A 180 13.03 -3.88 -2.53
C GLN A 180 12.18 -4.29 -3.73
N LEU A 181 10.96 -4.65 -3.41
CA LEU A 181 9.88 -5.00 -4.31
C LEU A 181 8.74 -4.00 -4.06
N SER A 182 8.75 -2.88 -4.79
CA SER A 182 7.78 -1.78 -4.64
C SER A 182 7.82 -0.84 -5.85
N LYS A 183 6.86 0.08 -5.96
CA LYS A 183 6.85 1.14 -6.99
C LYS A 183 7.97 2.17 -6.88
N GLU A 184 8.86 2.05 -5.90
CA GLU A 184 9.91 3.04 -5.65
C GLU A 184 10.86 3.20 -6.84
N PHE A 185 11.06 2.17 -7.67
CA PHE A 185 11.89 2.31 -8.89
C PHE A 185 11.31 3.30 -9.90
N VAL A 186 9.97 3.37 -10.03
CA VAL A 186 9.31 4.37 -10.89
C VAL A 186 9.47 5.75 -10.27
N ARG A 187 9.30 5.84 -8.94
CA ARG A 187 9.47 7.10 -8.21
C ARG A 187 10.88 7.66 -8.35
N GLN A 188 11.91 6.83 -8.21
CA GLN A 188 13.30 7.25 -8.38
C GLN A 188 13.57 7.69 -9.82
N TRP A 189 13.09 6.96 -10.82
CA TRP A 189 13.21 7.37 -12.21
C TRP A 189 12.53 8.72 -12.49
N LEU A 190 11.32 8.95 -11.96
CA LEU A 190 10.64 10.24 -12.07
C LEU A 190 11.47 11.37 -11.43
N ILE A 191 12.03 11.15 -10.24
CA ILE A 191 12.90 12.11 -9.54
C ILE A 191 14.15 12.43 -10.38
N GLU A 192 14.82 11.41 -10.91
CA GLU A 192 16.00 11.55 -11.77
C GLU A 192 15.69 12.32 -13.06
N ASN A 193 14.44 12.23 -13.55
CA ASN A 193 13.92 12.96 -14.69
C ASN A 193 13.20 14.26 -14.31
N GLY A 194 13.45 14.79 -13.10
CA GLY A 194 13.02 16.13 -12.69
C GLY A 194 11.56 16.25 -12.25
N PHE A 195 10.86 15.14 -12.02
CA PHE A 195 9.46 15.11 -11.61
C PHE A 195 9.27 14.57 -10.20
N GLN A 196 8.66 15.40 -9.36
CA GLN A 196 8.31 15.10 -7.97
C GLN A 196 6.86 15.49 -7.66
N GLY A 197 6.05 15.81 -8.68
CA GLY A 197 4.67 16.28 -8.50
C GLY A 197 4.58 17.69 -7.88
N LYS A 198 5.60 18.53 -8.05
CA LYS A 198 5.58 19.93 -7.60
C LYS A 198 4.97 20.82 -8.68
N GLU A 199 4.38 21.93 -8.25
CA GLU A 199 3.79 22.92 -9.15
C GLU A 199 4.80 23.37 -10.22
N GLY A 200 4.35 23.44 -11.47
CA GLY A 200 5.17 23.82 -12.62
C GLY A 200 6.04 22.71 -13.21
N GLN A 201 6.05 21.50 -12.64
CA GLN A 201 6.74 20.35 -13.23
C GLN A 201 5.88 19.65 -14.29
N SER A 202 6.49 19.23 -15.39
CA SER A 202 5.86 18.36 -16.40
C SER A 202 6.25 16.90 -16.17
N ILE A 203 5.30 15.99 -16.35
CA ILE A 203 5.58 14.55 -16.34
C ILE A 203 6.56 14.26 -17.50
N PRO A 204 7.70 13.59 -17.24
CA PRO A 204 8.65 13.23 -18.28
C PRO A 204 8.04 12.19 -19.23
N ASP A 205 8.43 12.26 -20.49
CA ASP A 205 8.02 11.28 -21.50
C ASP A 205 8.57 9.89 -21.14
N MET A 206 7.68 8.90 -21.06
CA MET A 206 8.05 7.52 -20.79
C MET A 206 8.02 6.75 -22.11
N SER A 207 9.21 6.36 -22.59
CA SER A 207 9.33 5.56 -23.81
C SER A 207 8.61 4.22 -23.66
N GLU A 208 8.17 3.66 -24.78
CA GLU A 208 7.56 2.32 -24.80
C GLU A 208 8.47 1.26 -24.16
N GLU A 209 9.78 1.33 -24.42
CA GLU A 209 10.77 0.46 -23.81
C GLU A 209 10.78 0.59 -22.27
N TYR A 210 10.74 1.82 -21.75
CA TYR A 210 10.67 2.04 -20.32
C TYR A 210 9.37 1.51 -19.73
N CYS A 211 8.22 1.81 -20.34
CA CYS A 211 6.91 1.29 -19.94
C CYS A 211 6.86 -0.24 -19.91
N ASN A 212 7.47 -0.90 -20.91
CA ASN A 212 7.60 -2.36 -20.95
C ASN A 212 8.47 -2.85 -19.79
N SER A 213 9.61 -2.19 -19.51
CA SER A 213 10.46 -2.55 -18.37
C SER A 213 9.74 -2.41 -17.02
N VAL A 214 8.87 -1.40 -16.88
CA VAL A 214 8.02 -1.21 -15.70
C VAL A 214 7.03 -2.36 -15.58
N SER A 215 6.37 -2.72 -16.69
CA SER A 215 5.40 -3.82 -16.74
C SER A 215 6.02 -5.17 -16.36
N GLU A 216 7.20 -5.51 -16.90
CA GLU A 216 7.91 -6.74 -16.54
C GLU A 216 8.28 -6.78 -15.04
N ARG A 217 8.64 -5.63 -14.45
CA ARG A 217 8.89 -5.54 -13.01
C ARG A 217 7.63 -5.78 -12.19
N TYR A 218 6.48 -5.22 -12.58
CA TYR A 218 5.21 -5.51 -11.90
C TYR A 218 4.78 -6.97 -12.03
N ILE A 219 5.08 -7.61 -13.16
CA ILE A 219 4.89 -9.05 -13.35
C ILE A 219 5.77 -9.83 -12.38
N GLU A 220 7.08 -9.57 -12.35
CA GLU A 220 8.01 -10.20 -11.40
C GLU A 220 7.53 -10.02 -9.94
N LEU A 221 7.08 -8.81 -9.59
CA LEU A 221 6.53 -8.47 -8.28
C LEU A 221 5.31 -9.32 -7.95
N TYR A 222 4.32 -9.37 -8.86
CA TYR A 222 3.13 -10.18 -8.71
C TYR A 222 3.48 -11.66 -8.49
N GLU A 223 4.39 -12.21 -9.30
CA GLU A 223 4.77 -13.61 -9.23
C GLU A 223 5.46 -13.95 -7.91
N HIS A 224 6.33 -13.07 -7.40
CA HIS A 224 6.96 -13.27 -6.09
C HIS A 224 5.98 -13.13 -4.93
N ILE A 225 5.15 -12.08 -4.94
CA ILE A 225 4.24 -11.76 -3.84
C ILE A 225 3.11 -12.79 -3.73
N THR A 226 2.61 -13.29 -4.86
CA THR A 226 1.50 -14.27 -4.87
C THR A 226 2.00 -15.72 -4.94
N GLY A 227 3.14 -15.96 -5.58
CA GLY A 227 3.63 -17.29 -5.95
C GLY A 227 2.98 -17.88 -7.19
N ASP A 228 2.15 -17.12 -7.90
CA ASP A 228 1.48 -17.56 -9.12
C ASP A 228 2.22 -17.03 -10.35
N LYS A 229 2.05 -17.71 -11.48
CA LYS A 229 2.50 -17.17 -12.76
C LYS A 229 1.54 -16.11 -13.28
N PHE A 230 2.08 -14.99 -13.75
CA PHE A 230 1.28 -13.97 -14.40
C PHE A 230 0.97 -14.42 -15.82
N VAL A 231 -0.31 -14.33 -16.21
CA VAL A 231 -0.75 -14.62 -17.57
C VAL A 231 -1.06 -13.28 -18.23
N LYS A 232 -0.31 -12.94 -19.29
CA LYS A 232 -0.58 -11.73 -20.07
C LYS A 232 -1.86 -11.94 -20.86
N GLU A 233 -2.82 -11.05 -20.65
CA GLU A 233 -4.05 -11.02 -21.42
C GLU A 233 -3.82 -10.39 -22.81
N ASP A 234 -4.71 -10.71 -23.75
CA ASP A 234 -4.78 -9.98 -25.02
C ASP A 234 -5.25 -8.54 -24.75
N VAL A 235 -4.43 -7.58 -25.19
CA VAL A 235 -4.66 -6.14 -25.02
C VAL A 235 -5.05 -5.44 -26.33
N SER A 236 -5.32 -6.20 -27.40
CA SER A 236 -5.71 -5.63 -28.70
C SER A 236 -7.10 -4.98 -28.68
N ASP A 237 -8.01 -5.46 -27.82
CA ASP A 237 -9.38 -4.97 -27.71
C ASP A 237 -9.87 -4.93 -26.25
N VAL A 238 -9.10 -4.25 -25.39
CA VAL A 238 -9.36 -4.19 -23.94
C VAL A 238 -10.75 -3.65 -23.62
N ILE A 239 -11.19 -2.60 -24.34
CA ILE A 239 -12.47 -1.93 -24.06
C ILE A 239 -13.63 -2.91 -24.24
N ASN A 240 -13.70 -3.59 -25.39
CA ASN A 240 -14.80 -4.54 -25.64
C ASN A 240 -14.71 -5.77 -24.73
N ARG A 241 -13.50 -6.26 -24.41
CA ARG A 241 -13.31 -7.38 -23.47
C ARG A 241 -13.89 -7.02 -22.10
N VAL A 242 -13.49 -5.86 -21.57
CA VAL A 242 -13.94 -5.36 -20.27
C VAL A 242 -15.45 -5.14 -20.27
N GLU A 243 -15.99 -4.43 -21.26
CA GLU A 243 -17.43 -4.16 -21.37
C GLU A 243 -18.23 -5.46 -21.39
N LYS A 244 -17.85 -6.41 -22.25
CA LYS A 244 -18.51 -7.72 -22.36
C LYS A 244 -18.48 -8.48 -21.03
N ASN A 245 -17.33 -8.54 -20.37
CA ASN A 245 -17.17 -9.27 -19.11
C ASN A 245 -18.02 -8.65 -17.99
N VAL A 246 -18.06 -7.32 -17.90
CA VAL A 246 -18.90 -6.60 -16.93
C VAL A 246 -20.39 -6.80 -17.22
N LEU A 247 -20.84 -6.64 -18.47
CA LEU A 247 -22.25 -6.84 -18.83
C LEU A 247 -22.72 -8.27 -18.59
N ASN A 248 -21.88 -9.28 -18.87
CA ASN A 248 -22.19 -10.68 -18.59
C ASN A 248 -22.32 -10.97 -17.08
N TYR A 249 -21.54 -10.29 -16.25
CA TYR A 249 -21.67 -10.41 -14.80
C TYR A 249 -22.94 -9.74 -14.28
N LEU A 250 -23.27 -8.54 -14.78
CA LEU A 250 -24.47 -7.79 -14.37
C LEU A 250 -25.79 -8.42 -14.84
N ALA A 251 -25.75 -9.30 -15.84
CA ALA A 251 -26.94 -9.99 -16.36
C ALA A 251 -27.36 -11.24 -15.57
N GLN A 252 -26.60 -11.64 -14.54
CA GLN A 252 -26.88 -12.78 -13.66
C GLN A 252 -27.81 -12.39 -12.51
#